data_AF-A0A950SGN5-F1
#
_entry.id   AF-A0A950SGN5-F1
#
_cell.length_a   1.000
_cell.length_b   1.000
_cell.length_c   1.000
_cell.angle_alpha   90.00
_cell.angle_beta   90.00
_cell.angle_gamma   90.00
#
_symmetry.space_group_name_H-M   'P 1'
#
loop_
_entity.id
_entity.type
_entity.pdbx_description
1 polymer ?
#
loop_
_entity_poly.entity_id
_entity_poly.type
_entity_poly.pdbx_seq_one_letter_code
_entity_poly.pdbx_strand_id
1 'polypeptide(L)'
;MSPQSTTYRFTTLDDQADPTFNQLLGINDGGLIVGYFGSGLAGHPNKGYRLNPPYGQGNYVNENFPGSVQTQVTGVNGNGKTVGFWIDGKGVTRGFYRTTKGRYVSVQRGNGTVTQLLGINGSGVAVGFYTDAKNVNHGFVLNANTGRAKDVGVSGLTNITAAAINDHGDLAGFGTDAHGATVSFATTGGRTIVLQFSGSTNTMALGINDHGEVVGSYAVGQATHGFTWSQADGFRTVDDPNGLGTTTINGLNDQGQLVGFYVDGAGNTDGLLATP
;
A
#
# COMPACT_ATOMS: atom_id res chain seq x y z
N MET A 1 30.96 4.24 -12.58
CA MET A 1 30.14 3.25 -13.30
C MET A 1 28.72 3.78 -13.26
N SER A 2 28.09 4.04 -14.39
CA SER A 2 26.68 4.44 -14.40
C SER A 2 25.86 3.26 -13.84
N PRO A 3 24.96 3.48 -12.87
CA PRO A 3 24.14 2.39 -12.34
C PRO A 3 23.32 1.80 -13.48
N GLN A 4 23.35 0.48 -13.64
CA GLN A 4 22.49 -0.20 -14.60
C GLN A 4 21.03 0.06 -14.22
N SER A 5 20.22 0.48 -15.19
CA SER A 5 18.78 0.59 -15.00
C SER A 5 18.19 -0.81 -14.86
N THR A 6 17.61 -1.12 -13.70
CA THR A 6 16.78 -2.32 -13.52
C THR A 6 15.68 -2.31 -14.58
N THR A 7 15.57 -3.39 -15.36
CA THR A 7 14.53 -3.54 -16.38
C THR A 7 13.48 -4.49 -15.83
N TYR A 8 12.23 -4.04 -15.73
CA TYR A 8 11.15 -4.88 -15.23
C TYR A 8 10.44 -5.64 -16.34
N ARG A 9 10.09 -6.89 -16.05
CA ARG A 9 9.08 -7.65 -16.79
C ARG A 9 7.73 -7.49 -16.08
N PHE A 10 6.76 -6.94 -16.79
CA PHE A 10 5.40 -6.73 -16.27
C PHE A 10 4.49 -7.92 -16.55
N THR A 11 3.60 -8.21 -15.60
CA THR A 11 2.54 -9.22 -15.70
C THR A 11 1.26 -8.67 -15.10
N THR A 12 0.18 -8.69 -15.88
CA THR A 12 -1.17 -8.36 -15.40
C THR A 12 -1.76 -9.55 -14.62
N LEU A 13 -2.29 -9.29 -13.43
CA LEU A 13 -2.79 -10.31 -12.50
C LEU A 13 -4.19 -9.97 -12.01
N ASP A 14 -5.21 -10.17 -12.85
CA ASP A 14 -6.62 -9.87 -12.53
C ASP A 14 -7.46 -11.08 -12.18
N ASP A 15 -8.46 -10.87 -11.30
CA ASP A 15 -9.49 -11.86 -11.01
C ASP A 15 -10.54 -11.86 -12.13
N GLN A 16 -10.73 -13.00 -12.78
CA GLN A 16 -11.66 -13.12 -13.92
C GLN A 16 -13.13 -12.97 -13.54
N ALA A 17 -13.49 -13.02 -12.25
CA ALA A 17 -14.85 -12.76 -11.80
C ALA A 17 -15.20 -11.27 -11.92
N ASP A 18 -14.21 -10.37 -11.90
CA ASP A 18 -14.39 -8.94 -12.15
C ASP A 18 -13.13 -8.33 -12.80
N PRO A 19 -13.00 -8.40 -14.14
CA PRO A 19 -11.82 -7.91 -14.85
C PRO A 19 -11.77 -6.38 -14.96
N THR A 20 -12.76 -5.66 -14.41
CA THR A 20 -12.83 -4.20 -14.57
C THR A 20 -12.04 -3.46 -13.49
N PHE A 21 -11.76 -4.11 -12.37
CA PHE A 21 -11.12 -3.47 -11.24
C PHE A 21 -10.38 -4.47 -10.35
N ASN A 22 -9.08 -4.25 -10.21
CA ASN A 22 -8.23 -4.99 -9.31
C ASN A 22 -6.98 -4.18 -8.92
N GLN A 23 -6.63 -4.21 -7.64
CA GLN A 23 -5.43 -3.58 -7.12
C GLN A 23 -4.66 -4.56 -6.26
N LEU A 24 -3.39 -4.79 -6.60
CA LEU A 24 -2.45 -5.47 -5.74
C LEU A 24 -1.82 -4.43 -4.83
N LEU A 25 -1.95 -4.61 -3.52
CA LEU A 25 -1.63 -3.60 -2.51
C LEU A 25 -0.35 -3.94 -1.72
N GLY A 26 -0.02 -5.22 -1.57
CA GLY A 26 1.16 -5.65 -0.84
C GLY A 26 1.70 -7.00 -1.30
N ILE A 27 2.99 -7.23 -1.08
CA ILE A 27 3.71 -8.46 -1.41
C ILE A 27 4.73 -8.74 -0.30
N ASN A 28 4.96 -10.00 0.07
CA ASN A 28 6.06 -10.40 0.96
C ASN A 28 7.17 -11.15 0.20
N ASP A 29 8.28 -11.48 0.87
CA ASP A 29 9.42 -12.18 0.23
C ASP A 29 9.11 -13.63 -0.16
N GLY A 30 8.02 -14.20 0.36
CA GLY A 30 7.49 -15.48 -0.09
C GLY A 30 6.68 -15.40 -1.39
N GLY A 31 6.50 -14.20 -1.94
CA GLY A 31 5.67 -13.94 -3.12
C GLY A 31 4.16 -13.97 -2.84
N LEU A 32 3.73 -14.00 -1.58
CA LEU A 32 2.30 -13.86 -1.27
C LEU A 32 1.88 -12.41 -1.51
N ILE A 33 0.92 -12.23 -2.41
CA ILE A 33 0.34 -10.94 -2.77
C ILE A 33 -1.00 -10.76 -2.03
N VAL A 34 -1.31 -9.54 -1.62
CA VAL A 34 -2.62 -9.14 -1.09
C VAL A 34 -3.19 -7.97 -1.88
N GLY A 35 -4.51 -7.89 -1.92
CA GLY A 35 -5.20 -6.83 -2.65
C GLY A 35 -6.71 -6.94 -2.53
N TYR A 36 -7.39 -6.32 -3.49
CA TYR A 36 -8.83 -6.46 -3.67
C TYR A 36 -9.23 -6.29 -5.12
N PHE A 37 -10.36 -6.89 -5.49
CA PHE A 37 -11.02 -6.65 -6.78
C PHE A 37 -12.46 -6.16 -6.55
N GLY A 38 -13.04 -5.60 -7.59
CA GLY A 38 -14.38 -5.02 -7.57
C GLY A 38 -14.42 -3.60 -7.00
N SER A 39 -14.94 -2.68 -7.80
CA SER A 39 -15.03 -1.24 -7.49
C SER A 39 -16.02 -0.92 -6.35
N GLY A 40 -16.86 -1.88 -5.94
CA GLY A 40 -17.96 -1.67 -5.02
C GLY A 40 -19.24 -1.14 -5.68
N LEU A 41 -19.20 -0.88 -7.00
CA LEU A 41 -20.39 -0.51 -7.77
C LEU A 41 -21.34 -1.71 -7.93
N ALA A 42 -22.57 -1.44 -8.38
CA ALA A 42 -23.54 -2.48 -8.66
C ALA A 42 -22.99 -3.49 -9.69
N GLY A 43 -22.96 -4.77 -9.34
CA GLY A 43 -22.36 -5.83 -10.17
C GLY A 43 -20.87 -6.08 -9.93
N HIS A 44 -20.19 -5.20 -9.20
CA HIS A 44 -18.74 -5.22 -8.97
C HIS A 44 -18.42 -5.25 -7.46
N PRO A 45 -18.80 -6.31 -6.72
CA PRO A 45 -18.66 -6.36 -5.28
C PRO A 45 -17.18 -6.32 -4.85
N ASN A 46 -16.85 -5.37 -3.97
CA ASN A 46 -15.50 -5.25 -3.41
C ASN A 46 -15.14 -6.47 -2.55
N LYS A 47 -14.06 -7.15 -2.90
CA LYS A 47 -13.57 -8.34 -2.19
C LYS A 47 -12.06 -8.29 -2.00
N GLY A 48 -11.64 -8.39 -0.75
CA GLY A 48 -10.24 -8.56 -0.39
C GLY A 48 -9.76 -9.97 -0.70
N TYR A 49 -8.47 -10.12 -1.01
CA TYR A 49 -7.89 -11.43 -1.31
C TYR A 49 -6.42 -11.57 -0.89
N ARG A 50 -6.00 -12.83 -0.84
CA ARG A 50 -4.62 -13.30 -0.89
C ARG A 50 -4.39 -14.06 -2.20
N LEU A 51 -3.28 -13.81 -2.88
CA LEU A 51 -2.91 -14.43 -4.14
C LEU A 51 -1.53 -15.09 -4.00
N ASN A 52 -1.48 -16.42 -4.14
CA ASN A 52 -0.25 -17.20 -3.98
C ASN A 52 0.38 -17.53 -5.35
N PRO A 53 1.71 -17.67 -5.45
CA PRO A 53 2.35 -18.28 -6.61
C PRO A 53 1.73 -19.66 -6.90
N PRO A 54 1.57 -20.06 -8.19
CA PRO A 54 2.04 -19.39 -9.40
C PRO A 54 1.07 -18.34 -9.98
N TYR A 55 0.24 -17.71 -9.14
CA TYR A 55 -0.65 -16.59 -9.49
C TYR A 55 -1.72 -16.92 -10.54
N GLY A 56 -2.17 -18.18 -10.58
CA GLY A 56 -3.32 -18.57 -11.39
C GLY A 56 -4.64 -18.17 -10.74
N GLN A 57 -5.73 -18.22 -11.51
CA GLN A 57 -7.09 -17.92 -11.02
C GLN A 57 -7.48 -18.79 -9.81
N GLY A 58 -7.08 -20.07 -9.81
CA GLY A 58 -7.31 -20.97 -8.68
C GLY A 58 -6.49 -20.65 -7.42
N ASN A 59 -5.59 -19.66 -7.47
CA ASN A 59 -4.74 -19.25 -6.36
C ASN A 59 -5.24 -17.99 -5.63
N TYR A 60 -6.30 -17.34 -6.13
CA TYR A 60 -7.01 -16.30 -5.39
C TYR A 60 -7.77 -16.92 -4.21
N VAL A 61 -7.54 -16.36 -3.03
CA VAL A 61 -8.21 -16.77 -1.80
C VAL A 61 -8.88 -15.55 -1.18
N ASN A 62 -10.21 -15.52 -1.21
CA ASN A 62 -11.00 -14.46 -0.60
C ASN A 62 -10.63 -14.28 0.88
N GLU A 63 -10.45 -13.02 1.26
CA GLU A 63 -10.15 -12.60 2.62
C GLU A 63 -11.00 -11.38 2.96
N ASN A 64 -12.23 -11.64 3.38
CA ASN A 64 -13.20 -10.61 3.75
C ASN A 64 -13.44 -10.61 5.26
N PHE A 65 -13.45 -9.43 5.86
CA PHE A 65 -13.80 -9.27 7.26
C PHE A 65 -15.27 -9.70 7.47
N PRO A 66 -15.59 -10.49 8.52
CA PRO A 66 -16.95 -10.98 8.71
C PRO A 66 -17.99 -9.87 8.83
N GLY A 67 -19.01 -9.90 7.96
CA GLY A 67 -20.10 -8.91 7.95
C GLY A 67 -19.75 -7.56 7.33
N SER A 68 -18.58 -7.42 6.70
CA SER A 68 -18.21 -6.20 5.99
C SER A 68 -19.01 -6.01 4.70
N VAL A 69 -19.29 -4.77 4.34
CA VAL A 69 -19.74 -4.38 3.00
C VAL A 69 -18.56 -4.34 2.02
N GLN A 70 -17.38 -3.93 2.50
CA GLN A 70 -16.13 -3.90 1.74
C GLN A 70 -14.99 -4.36 2.62
N THR A 71 -14.01 -5.05 2.04
CA THR A 71 -12.74 -5.40 2.69
C THR A 71 -11.61 -5.20 1.71
N GLN A 72 -10.57 -4.47 2.13
CA GLN A 72 -9.32 -4.37 1.39
C GLN A 72 -8.18 -4.92 2.25
N VAL A 73 -7.40 -5.84 1.68
CA VAL A 73 -6.21 -6.40 2.34
C VAL A 73 -5.01 -5.65 1.78
N THR A 74 -4.40 -4.81 2.61
CA THR A 74 -3.43 -3.79 2.17
C THR A 74 -1.99 -4.24 2.37
N GLY A 75 -1.73 -5.04 3.41
CA GLY A 75 -0.38 -5.46 3.78
C GLY A 75 -0.31 -6.90 4.26
N VAL A 76 0.86 -7.52 4.06
CA VAL A 76 1.15 -8.89 4.45
C VAL A 76 2.61 -9.00 4.89
N ASN A 77 2.88 -9.70 5.98
CA ASN A 77 4.25 -9.96 6.43
C ASN A 77 4.73 -11.37 6.02
N GLY A 78 6.02 -11.66 6.23
CA GLY A 78 6.63 -12.97 5.92
C GLY A 78 6.00 -14.16 6.65
N ASN A 79 5.27 -13.93 7.75
CA ASN A 79 4.56 -14.98 8.49
C ASN A 79 3.11 -15.19 8.00
N GLY A 80 2.68 -14.50 6.94
CA GLY A 80 1.33 -14.57 6.39
C GLY A 80 0.25 -13.88 7.25
N LYS A 81 0.65 -13.04 8.21
CA LYS A 81 -0.27 -12.13 8.91
C LYS A 81 -0.60 -10.99 7.98
N THR A 82 -1.89 -10.67 7.85
CA THR A 82 -2.37 -9.62 6.96
C THR A 82 -2.99 -8.48 7.76
N VAL A 83 -2.98 -7.29 7.14
CA VAL A 83 -3.67 -6.09 7.62
C VAL A 83 -4.51 -5.48 6.52
N GLY A 84 -5.42 -4.61 6.91
CA GLY A 84 -6.30 -3.95 5.97
C GLY A 84 -7.32 -3.07 6.67
N PHE A 85 -8.38 -2.76 5.94
CA PHE A 85 -9.56 -2.13 6.50
C PHE A 85 -10.84 -2.73 5.93
N TRP A 86 -11.92 -2.54 6.66
CA TRP A 86 -13.25 -2.99 6.29
C TRP A 86 -14.27 -1.90 6.57
N ILE A 87 -15.35 -1.91 5.80
CA ILE A 87 -16.46 -0.97 5.93
C ILE A 87 -17.68 -1.71 6.46
N ASP A 88 -18.28 -1.20 7.53
CA ASP A 88 -19.51 -1.75 8.11
C ASP A 88 -20.77 -1.27 7.35
N GLY A 89 -21.94 -1.85 7.68
CA GLY A 89 -23.22 -1.46 7.07
C GLY A 89 -23.65 -0.01 7.33
N LYS A 90 -22.93 0.76 8.15
CA LYS A 90 -23.15 2.18 8.41
C LYS A 90 -22.12 3.07 7.71
N GLY A 91 -21.20 2.50 6.93
CA GLY A 91 -20.16 3.24 6.22
C GLY A 91 -18.93 3.59 7.08
N VAL A 92 -18.78 3.02 8.28
CA VAL A 92 -17.60 3.27 9.12
C VAL A 92 -16.43 2.42 8.65
N THR A 93 -15.28 3.05 8.41
CA THR A 93 -14.04 2.38 8.00
C THR A 93 -13.19 2.05 9.22
N ARG A 94 -12.96 0.76 9.44
CA ARG A 94 -12.17 0.25 10.56
C ARG A 94 -10.98 -0.53 10.05
N GLY A 95 -9.84 -0.39 10.73
CA GLY A 95 -8.68 -1.22 10.45
C GLY A 95 -8.95 -2.65 10.87
N PHE A 96 -8.21 -3.60 10.32
CA PHE A 96 -8.13 -4.95 10.87
C PHE A 96 -6.73 -5.54 10.72
N TYR A 97 -6.44 -6.52 11.56
CA TYR A 97 -5.39 -7.50 11.28
C TYR A 97 -5.94 -8.92 11.44
N ARG A 98 -5.51 -9.83 10.57
CA ARG A 98 -5.87 -11.25 10.63
C ARG A 98 -4.70 -12.04 11.19
N THR A 99 -4.94 -12.82 12.24
CA THR A 99 -3.90 -13.68 12.83
C THR A 99 -3.58 -14.85 11.90
N THR A 100 -2.43 -15.51 12.11
CA THR A 100 -2.04 -16.71 11.37
C THR A 100 -3.01 -17.88 11.56
N LYS A 101 -3.81 -17.87 12.64
CA LYS A 101 -4.91 -18.82 12.88
C LYS A 101 -6.23 -18.42 12.20
N GLY A 102 -6.22 -17.34 11.42
CA GLY A 102 -7.37 -16.85 10.65
C GLY A 102 -8.38 -16.02 11.43
N ARG A 103 -8.07 -15.60 12.66
CA ARG A 103 -8.94 -14.73 13.46
C ARG A 103 -8.75 -13.27 13.05
N TYR A 104 -9.84 -12.58 12.72
CA TYR A 104 -9.82 -11.13 12.52
C TYR A 104 -9.90 -10.37 13.85
N VAL A 105 -9.16 -9.26 13.93
CA VAL A 105 -9.26 -8.28 15.02
C VAL A 105 -9.53 -6.93 14.39
N SER A 106 -10.64 -6.29 14.77
CA SER A 106 -10.94 -4.92 14.34
C SER A 106 -10.15 -3.91 15.18
N VAL A 107 -9.68 -2.86 14.51
CA VAL A 107 -8.97 -1.74 15.09
C VAL A 107 -9.74 -0.46 14.80
N GLN A 108 -10.09 0.26 15.86
CA GLN A 108 -10.63 1.61 15.80
C GLN A 108 -9.68 2.52 16.56
N ARG A 109 -9.26 3.62 15.94
CA ARG A 109 -8.44 4.64 16.58
C ARG A 109 -9.02 6.02 16.32
N GLY A 110 -8.84 6.92 17.29
CA GLY A 110 -9.48 8.23 17.28
C GLY A 110 -11.00 8.17 17.46
N ASN A 111 -11.62 9.33 17.34
CA ASN A 111 -13.07 9.53 17.45
C ASN A 111 -13.77 9.73 16.10
N GLY A 112 -13.02 9.70 14.98
CA GLY A 112 -13.58 9.77 13.64
C GLY A 112 -14.05 8.41 13.11
N THR A 113 -14.49 8.39 11.85
CA THR A 113 -15.08 7.22 11.19
C THR A 113 -14.09 6.43 10.34
N VAL A 114 -12.82 6.85 10.30
CA VAL A 114 -11.78 6.23 9.46
C VAL A 114 -10.60 5.81 10.32
N THR A 115 -10.30 4.51 10.27
CA THR A 115 -9.03 3.91 10.66
C THR A 115 -8.64 2.92 9.59
N GLN A 116 -7.43 3.00 9.07
CA GLN A 116 -6.88 2.02 8.14
C GLN A 116 -5.55 1.50 8.65
N LEU A 117 -5.29 0.21 8.44
CA LEU A 117 -3.94 -0.37 8.51
C LEU A 117 -3.49 -0.63 7.08
N LEU A 118 -2.26 -0.23 6.76
CA LEU A 118 -1.74 -0.18 5.40
C LEU A 118 -0.51 -1.09 5.21
N GLY A 119 0.34 -1.23 6.23
CA GLY A 119 1.52 -2.08 6.19
C GLY A 119 1.73 -2.87 7.48
N ILE A 120 2.50 -3.96 7.42
CA ILE A 120 2.86 -4.78 8.59
C ILE A 120 4.21 -5.46 8.39
N ASN A 121 5.07 -5.41 9.40
CA ASN A 121 6.37 -6.08 9.38
C ASN A 121 6.34 -7.49 10.02
N GLY A 122 7.44 -8.23 9.89
CA GLY A 122 7.66 -9.58 10.38
C GLY A 122 7.46 -9.74 11.89
N SER A 123 7.74 -8.69 12.67
CA SER A 123 7.49 -8.63 14.12
C SER A 123 6.01 -8.41 14.48
N GLY A 124 5.14 -8.19 13.50
CA GLY A 124 3.72 -7.93 13.70
C GLY A 124 3.41 -6.51 14.15
N VAL A 125 4.30 -5.56 13.85
CA VAL A 125 4.02 -4.12 13.98
C VAL A 125 3.37 -3.66 12.68
N ALA A 126 2.14 -3.17 12.80
CA ALA A 126 1.37 -2.61 11.69
C ALA A 126 1.44 -1.08 11.71
N VAL A 127 1.24 -0.47 10.54
CA VAL A 127 1.15 0.98 10.37
C VAL A 127 -0.12 1.37 9.62
N GLY A 128 -0.51 2.62 9.76
CA GLY A 128 -1.64 3.18 9.02
C GLY A 128 -1.95 4.60 9.48
N PHE A 129 -3.21 5.00 9.31
CA PHE A 129 -3.69 6.30 9.77
C PHE A 129 -5.13 6.22 10.31
N TYR A 130 -5.49 7.20 11.12
CA TYR A 130 -6.88 7.46 11.47
C TYR A 130 -7.20 8.93 11.21
N THR A 131 -8.47 9.21 10.96
CA THR A 131 -8.96 10.58 10.76
C THR A 131 -9.65 11.04 12.04
N ASP A 132 -9.28 12.22 12.55
CA ASP A 132 -9.93 12.80 13.72
C ASP A 132 -11.23 13.56 13.37
N ALA A 133 -11.94 14.05 14.39
CA ALA A 133 -13.18 14.82 14.22
C ALA A 133 -13.00 16.16 13.45
N LYS A 134 -11.78 16.60 13.18
CA LYS A 134 -11.45 17.79 12.38
C LYS A 134 -11.01 17.43 10.96
N ASN A 135 -11.16 16.18 10.55
CA ASN A 135 -10.71 15.64 9.26
C ASN A 135 -9.19 15.71 9.06
N VAL A 136 -8.41 15.64 10.15
CA VAL A 136 -6.95 15.55 10.07
C VAL A 136 -6.53 14.08 10.13
N ASN A 137 -5.64 13.69 9.21
CA ASN A 137 -5.05 12.35 9.22
C ASN A 137 -3.87 12.29 10.20
N HIS A 138 -3.87 11.24 11.02
CA HIS A 138 -2.83 10.96 12.01
C HIS A 138 -2.26 9.56 11.76
N GLY A 139 -1.00 9.52 11.33
CA GLY A 139 -0.28 8.28 11.11
C GLY A 139 0.02 7.58 12.43
N PHE A 140 0.11 6.24 12.42
CA PHE A 140 0.37 5.49 13.65
C PHE A 140 1.02 4.13 13.42
N VAL A 141 1.66 3.64 14.48
CA VAL A 141 2.13 2.27 14.61
C VAL A 141 1.24 1.51 15.61
N LEU A 142 1.01 0.22 15.36
CA LEU A 142 0.27 -0.69 16.22
C LEU A 142 1.03 -2.01 16.36
N ASN A 143 1.40 -2.39 17.58
CA ASN A 143 1.88 -3.74 17.84
C ASN A 143 0.67 -4.69 17.88
N ALA A 144 0.47 -5.47 16.83
CA ALA A 144 -0.68 -6.37 16.70
C ALA A 144 -0.60 -7.63 17.58
N ASN A 145 0.46 -7.79 18.38
CA ASN A 145 0.58 -8.84 19.38
C ASN A 145 0.14 -8.34 20.77
N THR A 146 0.31 -7.04 21.07
CA THR A 146 -0.06 -6.44 22.36
C THR A 146 -1.26 -5.48 22.28
N GLY A 147 -1.68 -5.07 21.09
CA GLY A 147 -2.70 -4.04 20.86
C GLY A 147 -2.27 -2.61 21.21
N ARG A 148 -0.96 -2.39 21.47
CA ARG A 148 -0.45 -1.05 21.84
C ARG A 148 -0.20 -0.23 20.59
N ALA A 149 -0.69 1.01 20.58
CA ALA A 149 -0.53 1.94 19.46
C ALA A 149 0.13 3.25 19.88
N LYS A 150 0.77 3.92 18.93
CA LYS A 150 1.39 5.24 19.10
C LYS A 150 1.31 6.03 17.80
N ASP A 151 1.09 7.34 17.92
CA ASP A 151 1.17 8.26 16.78
C ASP A 151 2.57 8.36 16.18
N VAL A 152 2.59 8.51 14.87
CA VAL A 152 3.75 8.87 14.06
C VAL A 152 3.64 10.35 13.71
N GLY A 153 4.63 11.13 14.13
CA GLY A 153 4.77 12.52 13.74
C GLY A 153 6.02 12.70 12.90
N VAL A 154 5.92 13.50 11.84
CA VAL A 154 7.05 13.92 11.01
C VAL A 154 7.18 15.44 11.09
N SER A 155 8.36 15.91 11.48
CA SER A 155 8.59 17.35 11.65
C SER A 155 8.36 18.10 10.33
N GLY A 156 7.58 19.18 10.38
CA GLY A 156 7.24 19.98 9.21
C GLY A 156 6.08 19.46 8.35
N LEU A 157 5.52 18.28 8.68
CA LEU A 157 4.39 17.70 7.95
C LEU A 157 3.13 17.59 8.83
N THR A 158 1.97 17.68 8.19
CA THR A 158 0.65 17.40 8.76
C THR A 158 -0.06 16.32 7.94
N ASN A 159 -1.28 15.91 8.32
CA ASN A 159 -2.05 14.88 7.60
C ASN A 159 -1.23 13.61 7.31
N ILE A 160 -0.57 13.08 8.34
CA ILE A 160 0.38 11.98 8.19
C ILE A 160 -0.36 10.69 7.86
N THR A 161 0.11 10.01 6.81
CA THR A 161 -0.22 8.62 6.51
C THR A 161 1.06 7.81 6.59
N ALA A 162 1.12 6.84 7.51
CA ALA A 162 2.19 5.84 7.53
C ALA A 162 1.73 4.65 6.69
N ALA A 163 2.26 4.53 5.47
CA ALA A 163 1.79 3.58 4.47
C ALA A 163 2.48 2.22 4.59
N ALA A 164 3.79 2.21 4.86
CA ALA A 164 4.57 0.98 4.92
C ALA A 164 5.58 0.97 6.07
N ILE A 165 6.00 -0.24 6.43
CA ILE A 165 6.98 -0.52 7.48
C ILE A 165 7.79 -1.77 7.09
N ASN A 166 9.11 -1.71 7.24
CA ASN A 166 10.00 -2.86 7.02
C ASN A 166 10.36 -3.57 8.34
N ASP A 167 11.15 -4.65 8.30
CA ASP A 167 11.48 -5.44 9.48
C ASP A 167 12.49 -4.75 10.41
N HIS A 168 13.19 -3.74 9.92
CA HIS A 168 13.98 -2.81 10.74
C HIS A 168 13.12 -1.78 11.50
N GLY A 169 11.82 -1.71 11.20
CA GLY A 169 10.89 -0.73 11.77
C GLY A 169 10.99 0.65 11.13
N ASP A 170 11.69 0.75 10.00
CA ASP A 170 11.70 1.94 9.17
C ASP A 170 10.35 2.12 8.46
N LEU A 171 9.92 3.36 8.32
CA LEU A 171 8.59 3.74 7.84
C LEU A 171 8.69 4.44 6.48
N ALA A 172 7.73 4.20 5.61
CA ALA A 172 7.45 5.06 4.46
C ALA A 172 6.01 5.54 4.48
N GLY A 173 5.78 6.74 3.95
CA GLY A 173 4.45 7.35 3.94
C GLY A 173 4.47 8.74 3.32
N PHE A 174 3.40 9.50 3.59
CA PHE A 174 3.26 10.85 3.06
C PHE A 174 2.49 11.76 4.02
N GLY A 175 2.60 13.06 3.79
CA GLY A 175 1.89 14.09 4.54
C GLY A 175 1.84 15.40 3.76
N THR A 176 1.18 16.39 4.32
CA THR A 176 1.05 17.73 3.74
C THR A 176 2.12 18.66 4.31
N ASP A 177 2.90 19.29 3.43
CA ASP A 177 3.91 20.28 3.81
C ASP A 177 3.30 21.67 4.13
N ALA A 178 4.14 22.63 4.50
CA ALA A 178 3.71 23.99 4.83
C ALA A 178 3.12 24.77 3.64
N HIS A 179 3.34 24.32 2.40
CA HIS A 179 2.81 24.93 1.18
C HIS A 179 1.53 24.23 0.69
N GLY A 180 1.07 23.19 1.39
CA GLY A 180 -0.12 22.42 1.04
C GLY A 180 0.14 21.29 0.04
N ALA A 181 1.39 21.01 -0.33
CA ALA A 181 1.74 19.91 -1.23
C ALA A 181 1.77 18.57 -0.47
N THR A 182 1.34 17.50 -1.14
CA THR A 182 1.55 16.14 -0.61
C THR A 182 2.96 15.70 -0.93
N VAL A 183 3.76 15.50 0.11
CA VAL A 183 5.15 15.06 0.03
C VAL A 183 5.33 13.74 0.76
N SER A 184 6.27 12.93 0.28
CA SER A 184 6.59 11.64 0.90
C SER A 184 7.60 11.79 2.02
N PHE A 185 7.63 10.81 2.91
CA PHE A 185 8.73 10.62 3.84
C PHE A 185 9.15 9.16 3.90
N ALA A 186 10.42 8.93 4.18
CA ALA A 186 10.96 7.63 4.56
C ALA A 186 11.82 7.80 5.81
N THR A 187 11.81 6.81 6.72
CA THR A 187 12.84 6.71 7.74
C THR A 187 13.89 5.70 7.29
N THR A 188 15.15 6.03 7.49
CA THR A 188 16.27 5.11 7.19
C THR A 188 17.32 5.30 8.26
N GLY A 189 17.62 4.23 9.01
CA GLY A 189 18.61 4.29 10.09
C GLY A 189 18.28 5.33 11.16
N GLY A 190 16.98 5.51 11.47
CA GLY A 190 16.48 6.44 12.49
C GLY A 190 16.46 7.92 12.07
N ARG A 191 16.74 8.24 10.80
CA ARG A 191 16.58 9.59 10.24
C ARG A 191 15.39 9.63 9.29
N THR A 192 14.61 10.71 9.35
CA THR A 192 13.54 10.95 8.38
C THR A 192 14.07 11.77 7.21
N ILE A 193 13.77 11.32 6.00
CA ILE A 193 14.05 12.00 4.74
C ILE A 193 12.70 12.34 4.12
N VAL A 194 12.50 13.60 3.76
CA VAL A 194 11.34 14.03 2.96
C VAL A 194 11.71 13.89 1.50
N LEU A 195 10.84 13.22 0.75
CA LEU A 195 11.03 12.85 -0.66
C LEU A 195 9.97 13.57 -1.49
N GLN A 196 10.41 14.28 -2.53
CA GLN A 196 9.54 14.91 -3.50
C GLN A 196 10.13 14.74 -4.90
N PHE A 197 9.34 14.18 -5.82
CA PHE A 197 9.73 14.14 -7.22
C PHE A 197 9.68 15.55 -7.81
N SER A 198 10.74 15.96 -8.50
CA SER A 198 10.85 17.33 -9.03
C SER A 198 9.75 17.61 -10.06
N GLY A 199 9.03 18.71 -9.88
CA GLY A 199 7.91 19.10 -10.75
C GLY A 199 6.60 18.35 -10.49
N SER A 200 6.56 17.42 -9.52
CA SER A 200 5.32 16.75 -9.14
C SER A 200 4.45 17.62 -8.24
N THR A 201 3.13 17.49 -8.40
CA THR A 201 2.14 18.10 -7.50
C THR A 201 1.93 17.26 -6.24
N ASN A 202 2.10 15.94 -6.36
CA ASN A 202 2.02 14.98 -5.27
C ASN A 202 3.12 13.92 -5.46
N THR A 203 3.80 13.55 -4.38
CA THR A 203 4.62 12.34 -4.31
C THR A 203 4.16 11.54 -3.10
N MET A 204 3.77 10.28 -3.28
CA MET A 204 3.29 9.38 -2.22
C MET A 204 4.14 8.12 -2.17
N ALA A 205 4.80 7.86 -1.04
CA ALA A 205 5.50 6.62 -0.76
C ALA A 205 4.51 5.62 -0.14
N LEU A 206 4.44 4.43 -0.74
CA LEU A 206 3.44 3.41 -0.46
C LEU A 206 4.05 2.10 0.04
N GLY A 207 5.31 1.80 -0.33
CA GLY A 207 6.05 0.61 0.10
C GLY A 207 7.49 0.92 0.53
N ILE A 208 8.05 0.10 1.43
CA ILE A 208 9.47 0.10 1.81
C ILE A 208 9.94 -1.35 2.07
N ASN A 209 11.15 -1.72 1.61
CA ASN A 209 11.77 -3.03 1.89
C ASN A 209 12.91 -2.93 2.92
N ASP A 210 13.55 -4.05 3.28
CA ASP A 210 14.63 -4.08 4.28
C ASP A 210 15.93 -3.47 3.75
N HIS A 211 16.07 -3.31 2.44
CA HIS A 211 17.17 -2.56 1.82
C HIS A 211 16.98 -1.04 1.85
N GLY A 212 15.84 -0.55 2.38
CA GLY A 212 15.50 0.87 2.41
C GLY A 212 15.10 1.43 1.04
N GLU A 213 14.79 0.56 0.08
CA GLU A 213 14.17 0.95 -1.18
C GLU A 213 12.71 1.27 -0.93
N VAL A 214 12.26 2.39 -1.50
CA VAL A 214 10.91 2.94 -1.35
C VAL A 214 10.22 2.92 -2.69
N VAL A 215 8.95 2.55 -2.73
CA VAL A 215 8.11 2.65 -3.93
C VAL A 215 6.86 3.46 -3.67
N GLY A 216 6.23 3.91 -4.74
CA GLY A 216 5.02 4.68 -4.66
C GLY A 216 4.59 5.24 -5.99
N SER A 217 3.93 6.39 -5.94
CA SER A 217 3.56 7.15 -7.13
C SER A 217 3.81 8.65 -6.99
N TYR A 218 3.95 9.32 -8.13
CA TYR A 218 3.99 10.77 -8.20
C TYR A 218 3.12 11.27 -9.37
N ALA A 219 2.62 12.49 -9.26
CA ALA A 219 1.74 13.08 -10.26
C ALA A 219 2.40 14.27 -10.97
N VAL A 220 2.43 14.23 -12.31
CA VAL A 220 2.87 15.35 -13.16
C VAL A 220 1.79 15.63 -14.21
N GLY A 221 1.24 16.84 -14.19
CA GLY A 221 0.11 17.19 -15.04
C GLY A 221 -1.13 16.36 -14.70
N GLN A 222 -1.60 15.54 -15.64
CA GLN A 222 -2.72 14.60 -15.45
C GLN A 222 -2.25 13.14 -15.33
N ALA A 223 -0.95 12.89 -15.44
CA ALA A 223 -0.39 11.54 -15.39
C ALA A 223 0.06 11.19 -13.98
N THR A 224 -0.21 9.95 -13.58
CA THR A 224 0.32 9.32 -12.37
C THR A 224 1.36 8.28 -12.79
N HIS A 225 2.55 8.41 -12.23
CA HIS A 225 3.69 7.56 -12.52
C HIS A 225 4.08 6.74 -11.31
N GLY A 226 4.49 5.49 -11.52
CA GLY A 226 5.10 4.68 -10.47
C GLY A 226 6.55 5.10 -10.26
N PHE A 227 7.10 4.87 -9.06
CA PHE A 227 8.53 5.06 -8.83
C PHE A 227 9.16 4.01 -7.92
N THR A 228 10.46 3.82 -8.08
CA THR A 228 11.35 3.35 -7.02
C THR A 228 12.30 4.47 -6.58
N TRP A 229 12.73 4.43 -5.32
CA TRP A 229 13.69 5.36 -4.75
C TRP A 229 14.63 4.64 -3.80
N SER A 230 15.92 4.91 -3.90
CA SER A 230 16.91 4.57 -2.87
C SER A 230 17.83 5.75 -2.61
N GLN A 231 18.47 5.79 -1.45
CA GLN A 231 19.43 6.85 -1.14
C GLN A 231 20.61 6.86 -2.12
N ALA A 232 20.98 5.70 -2.68
CA ALA A 232 22.09 5.56 -3.62
C ALA A 232 21.72 6.01 -5.05
N ASP A 233 20.50 5.72 -5.49
CA ASP A 233 20.09 5.87 -6.89
C ASP A 233 19.13 7.05 -7.14
N GLY A 234 18.51 7.60 -6.09
CA GLY A 234 17.44 8.58 -6.23
C GLY A 234 16.19 7.97 -6.86
N PHE A 235 15.34 8.83 -7.44
CA PHE A 235 14.08 8.40 -8.07
C PHE A 235 14.33 7.73 -9.42
N ARG A 236 13.62 6.62 -9.67
CA ARG A 236 13.44 6.00 -10.98
C ARG A 236 11.97 5.83 -11.26
N THR A 237 11.53 6.19 -12.47
CA THR A 237 10.14 5.99 -12.89
C THR A 237 9.93 4.54 -13.32
N VAL A 238 8.79 3.97 -12.91
CA VAL A 238 8.34 2.63 -13.28
C VAL A 238 6.90 2.72 -13.74
N ASP A 239 6.69 2.66 -15.05
CA ASP A 239 5.37 2.68 -15.66
C ASP A 239 5.14 1.35 -16.40
N ASP A 240 3.95 0.77 -16.21
CA ASP A 240 3.53 -0.39 -17.00
C ASP A 240 3.33 0.06 -18.46
N PRO A 241 3.87 -0.67 -19.46
CA PRO A 241 3.74 -0.30 -20.87
C PRO A 241 2.29 -0.30 -21.38
N ASN A 242 1.36 -0.96 -20.68
CA ASN A 242 -0.06 -0.96 -21.02
C ASN A 242 -0.85 0.13 -20.27
N GLY A 243 -0.21 0.85 -19.33
CA GLY A 243 -0.82 1.92 -18.56
C GLY A 243 -1.04 3.18 -19.38
N LEU A 244 -2.28 3.65 -19.48
CA LEU A 244 -2.63 4.92 -20.11
C LEU A 244 -2.71 6.03 -19.07
N GLY A 245 -1.56 6.67 -18.81
CA GLY A 245 -1.46 7.83 -17.93
C GLY A 245 -1.59 7.52 -16.43
N THR A 246 -1.64 6.23 -16.05
CA THR A 246 -1.63 5.82 -14.65
C THR A 246 -0.84 4.52 -14.47
N THR A 247 0.21 4.58 -13.65
CA THR A 247 0.81 3.44 -12.97
C THR A 247 1.02 3.82 -11.50
N THR A 248 0.67 2.92 -10.58
CA THR A 248 0.94 3.07 -9.14
C THR A 248 1.62 1.80 -8.64
N ILE A 249 2.75 1.96 -7.95
CA ILE A 249 3.42 0.85 -7.26
C ILE A 249 3.06 0.92 -5.78
N ASN A 250 2.26 -0.03 -5.30
CA ASN A 250 1.77 -0.05 -3.93
C ASN A 250 2.73 -0.77 -2.97
N GLY A 251 3.39 -1.83 -3.44
CA GLY A 251 4.23 -2.67 -2.59
C GLY A 251 5.49 -3.15 -3.29
N LEU A 252 6.51 -3.47 -2.50
CA LEU A 252 7.72 -4.15 -2.93
C LEU A 252 8.15 -5.19 -1.89
N ASN A 253 8.94 -6.18 -2.31
CA ASN A 253 9.63 -7.10 -1.41
C ASN A 253 11.17 -7.00 -1.56
N ASP A 254 11.93 -7.75 -0.76
CA ASP A 254 13.40 -7.72 -0.76
C ASP A 254 14.00 -8.36 -2.02
N GLN A 255 13.20 -9.08 -2.81
CA GLN A 255 13.61 -9.59 -4.13
C GLN A 255 13.48 -8.53 -5.23
N GLY A 256 13.03 -7.32 -4.90
CA GLY A 256 12.81 -6.24 -5.86
C GLY A 256 11.55 -6.43 -6.71
N GLN A 257 10.68 -7.38 -6.36
CA GLN A 257 9.39 -7.55 -7.04
C GLN A 257 8.45 -6.44 -6.61
N LEU A 258 7.74 -5.86 -7.57
CA LEU A 258 6.83 -4.73 -7.37
C LEU A 258 5.40 -5.18 -7.62
N VAL A 259 4.46 -4.70 -6.80
CA VAL A 259 3.03 -4.88 -7.05
C VAL A 259 2.28 -3.56 -7.02
N GLY A 260 1.21 -3.49 -7.78
CA GLY A 260 0.45 -2.26 -7.93
C GLY A 260 -0.74 -2.39 -8.86
N PHE A 261 -1.04 -1.31 -9.56
CA PHE A 261 -2.01 -1.30 -10.65
C PHE A 261 -1.68 -0.25 -11.71
N TYR A 262 -2.27 -0.43 -12.89
CA TYR A 262 -2.31 0.57 -13.96
C TYR A 262 -3.76 0.73 -14.46
N VAL A 263 -3.99 1.71 -15.33
CA VAL A 263 -5.27 1.86 -16.04
C VAL A 263 -5.07 1.53 -17.51
N ASP A 264 -5.79 0.54 -18.05
CA ASP A 264 -5.65 0.12 -19.45
C ASP A 264 -6.38 1.04 -20.45
N GLY A 265 -6.30 0.67 -21.73
CA GLY A 265 -6.98 1.37 -22.82
C GLY A 265 -8.52 1.28 -22.84
N ALA A 266 -9.10 0.37 -22.05
CA ALA A 266 -10.54 0.26 -21.85
C ALA A 266 -11.00 1.06 -20.61
N GLY A 267 -10.07 1.57 -19.80
CA GLY A 267 -10.34 2.28 -18.55
C GLY A 267 -10.53 1.34 -17.35
N ASN A 268 -10.13 0.07 -17.46
CA ASN A 268 -10.10 -0.86 -16.34
C ASN A 268 -8.96 -0.49 -15.38
N THR A 269 -9.09 -0.86 -14.12
CA THR A 269 -7.96 -0.84 -13.17
C THR A 269 -7.40 -2.23 -13.08
N ASP A 270 -6.20 -2.43 -13.61
CA ASP A 270 -5.58 -3.74 -13.76
C ASP A 270 -4.44 -3.92 -12.78
N GLY A 271 -4.43 -5.06 -12.11
CA GLY A 271 -3.40 -5.43 -11.16
C GLY A 271 -2.09 -5.77 -11.84
N LEU A 272 -0.96 -5.24 -11.34
CA LEU A 272 0.37 -5.49 -11.92
C LEU A 272 1.32 -6.17 -10.94
N LEU A 273 2.14 -7.07 -11.49
CA LEU A 273 3.38 -7.57 -10.90
C LEU A 273 4.54 -7.23 -11.84
N ALA A 274 5.55 -6.53 -11.34
CA ALA A 274 6.78 -6.23 -12.06
C ALA A 274 7.96 -6.99 -11.41
N THR A 275 8.70 -7.76 -12.19
CA THR A 275 9.85 -8.54 -11.72
C THR A 275 11.14 -8.03 -12.39
N PRO A 276 12.24 -7.81 -11.64
CA PRO A 276 13.51 -7.34 -12.18
C PRO A 276 14.24 -8.39 -13.03
#